data_AF-A0A959M319-F1
#
_entry.id   AF-A0A959M319-F1
#
_cell.length_a   1.000
_cell.length_b   1.000
_cell.length_c   1.000
_cell.angle_alpha   90.00
_cell.angle_beta   90.00
_cell.angle_gamma   90.00
#
_symmetry.space_group_name_H-M   'P 1'
#
loop_
_entity.id
_entity.type
_entity.pdbx_description
1 polymer ?
#
loop_
_entity_poly.entity_id
_entity_poly.type
_entity_poly.pdbx_seq_one_letter_code
_entity_poly.pdbx_strand_id
1 'polypeptide(L)'
;MSSHSYEESKKIVFKGMILLGVITLLEVCIALLGNGHLIHGFELPKLIMYPLMIGLSMYKAYFIVYEFMHMRYEIKSLAMTVLLPTLLLVWAVIAFFQEGGSWGARRQQIKDFNQEYVEGQESLNIDADTKVLEAEH
;
A
#
# COMPACT_ATOMS: atom_id res chain seq x y z
N MET A 1 -42.92 6.16 -21.60
CA MET A 1 -42.37 5.28 -20.53
C MET A 1 -41.02 5.85 -20.10
N SER A 2 -40.94 6.68 -19.06
CA SER A 2 -39.63 7.31 -18.69
C SER A 2 -39.49 7.86 -17.26
N SER A 3 -40.39 7.60 -16.31
CA SER A 3 -40.28 8.16 -14.94
C SER A 3 -39.90 7.15 -13.86
N HIS A 4 -40.04 5.84 -14.08
CA HIS A 4 -39.83 4.84 -13.02
C HIS A 4 -38.39 4.31 -12.90
N SER A 5 -37.59 4.33 -13.97
CA SER A 5 -36.23 3.75 -13.96
C SER A 5 -35.16 4.61 -13.27
N TYR A 6 -35.23 5.94 -13.40
CA TYR A 6 -34.21 6.84 -12.81
C TYR A 6 -34.27 6.89 -11.27
N GLU A 7 -35.49 6.90 -10.72
CA GLU A 7 -35.72 6.95 -9.27
C GLU A 7 -35.36 5.62 -8.58
N GLU A 8 -35.49 4.49 -9.27
CA GLU A 8 -35.05 3.18 -8.78
C GLU A 8 -33.52 3.10 -8.71
N SER A 9 -32.82 3.47 -9.78
CA SER A 9 -31.35 3.46 -9.82
C SER A 9 -30.72 4.36 -8.76
N LYS A 10 -31.28 5.56 -8.53
CA LYS A 10 -30.82 6.43 -7.44
C LYS A 10 -30.96 5.78 -6.08
N LYS A 11 -32.11 5.16 -5.79
CA LYS A 11 -32.39 4.57 -4.48
C LYS A 11 -31.46 3.41 -4.16
N ILE A 12 -31.07 2.62 -5.16
CA ILE A 12 -30.09 1.54 -5.01
C ILE A 12 -28.74 2.12 -4.60
N VAL A 13 -28.22 3.10 -5.36
CA VAL A 13 -26.94 3.75 -5.05
C VAL A 13 -26.96 4.42 -3.68
N PHE A 14 -28.06 5.08 -3.31
CA PHE A 14 -28.18 5.75 -2.02
C PHE A 14 -28.23 4.76 -0.84
N LYS A 15 -28.90 3.63 -1.01
CA LYS A 15 -28.89 2.53 -0.02
C LYS A 15 -27.48 1.95 0.13
N GLY A 16 -26.78 1.74 -0.97
CA GLY A 16 -25.39 1.29 -0.99
C GLY A 16 -24.44 2.25 -0.27
N MET A 17 -24.54 3.54 -0.60
CA MET A 17 -23.76 4.61 0.04
C MET A 17 -24.01 4.67 1.55
N ILE A 18 -25.27 4.59 1.98
CA ILE A 18 -25.62 4.59 3.40
C ILE A 18 -25.08 3.34 4.09
N LEU A 19 -25.25 2.15 3.51
CA LEU A 19 -24.75 0.91 4.10
C LEU A 19 -23.23 0.94 4.27
N LEU A 20 -22.52 1.40 3.24
CA LEU A 20 -21.08 1.55 3.25
C LEU A 20 -20.64 2.59 4.31
N GLY A 21 -21.34 3.73 4.39
CA GLY A 21 -21.10 4.75 5.40
C GLY A 21 -21.25 4.20 6.83
N VAL A 22 -22.31 3.43 7.08
CA VAL A 22 -22.52 2.76 8.37
C VAL A 22 -21.40 1.77 8.68
N ILE A 23 -20.96 0.97 7.69
CA ILE A 23 -19.85 0.02 7.88
C ILE A 23 -18.54 0.73 8.21
N THR A 24 -18.25 1.85 7.54
CA THR A 24 -17.05 2.64 7.83
C THR A 24 -17.10 3.30 9.20
N LEU A 25 -18.28 3.76 9.63
CA LEU A 25 -18.48 4.33 10.96
C LEU A 25 -18.27 3.26 12.03
N LEU A 26 -18.84 2.06 11.84
CA LEU A 26 -18.64 0.91 12.73
C LEU A 26 -17.16 0.51 12.82
N GLU A 27 -16.46 0.44 11.69
CA GLU A 27 -15.03 0.13 11.64
C GLU A 27 -14.20 1.13 12.46
N VAL A 28 -14.48 2.44 12.30
CA VAL A 28 -13.81 3.50 13.08
C VAL A 28 -14.18 3.41 14.57
N CYS A 29 -15.45 3.17 14.91
CA CYS A 29 -15.88 2.98 16.29
C CYS A 29 -15.15 1.80 16.95
N ILE A 30 -15.03 0.66 16.25
CA ILE A 30 -14.29 -0.51 16.73
C ILE A 30 -12.79 -0.18 16.88
N ALA A 31 -12.20 0.56 15.95
CA ALA A 31 -10.81 0.99 16.04
C ALA A 31 -10.55 1.92 17.25
N LEU A 32 -11.47 2.84 17.54
CA LEU A 32 -11.37 3.75 18.68
C LEU A 32 -11.59 3.03 20.02
N LEU A 33 -12.55 2.11 20.08
CA LEU A 33 -12.81 1.27 21.26
C LEU A 33 -11.67 0.29 21.50
N GLY A 34 -11.18 -0.39 20.47
CA GLY A 34 -10.12 -1.39 20.55
C GLY A 34 -8.76 -0.82 20.93
N ASN A 35 -8.48 0.45 20.60
CA ASN A 35 -7.28 1.16 21.06
C ASN A 35 -7.41 1.76 22.48
N GLY A 36 -8.49 1.46 23.21
CA GLY A 36 -8.65 1.85 24.62
C GLY A 36 -8.97 3.34 24.85
N HIS A 37 -9.36 4.10 23.83
CA HIS A 37 -9.58 5.55 23.96
C HIS A 37 -10.89 5.91 24.70
N LEU A 38 -11.86 4.99 24.75
CA LEU A 38 -13.16 5.21 25.41
C LEU A 38 -13.33 4.50 26.76
N ILE A 39 -12.60 3.41 27.04
CA ILE A 39 -12.71 2.65 28.30
C ILE A 39 -11.29 2.21 28.70
N HIS A 40 -10.76 2.80 29.79
CA HIS A 40 -9.52 2.33 30.40
C HIS A 40 -9.70 0.87 30.85
N GLY A 41 -9.04 -0.08 30.18
CA GLY A 41 -9.00 -1.49 30.57
C GLY A 41 -9.64 -2.50 29.61
N PHE A 42 -10.28 -2.07 28.53
CA PHE A 42 -10.80 -2.98 27.48
C PHE A 42 -9.91 -2.93 26.24
N GLU A 43 -8.72 -3.53 26.32
CA GLU A 43 -7.88 -3.73 25.14
C GLU A 43 -8.26 -5.03 24.43
N LEU A 44 -8.85 -4.91 23.24
CA LEU A 44 -8.98 -6.08 22.38
C LEU A 44 -7.57 -6.54 21.98
N PRO A 45 -7.26 -7.85 22.04
CA PRO A 45 -5.97 -8.36 21.62
C PRO A 45 -5.66 -7.85 20.21
N LYS A 46 -4.52 -7.19 20.03
CA LYS A 46 -4.09 -6.65 18.72
C LYS A 46 -4.10 -7.70 17.62
N LEU A 47 -3.84 -8.96 18.00
CA LEU A 47 -3.92 -10.15 17.14
C LEU A 47 -5.32 -10.38 16.53
N ILE A 48 -6.40 -9.99 17.21
CA ILE A 48 -7.78 -10.10 16.73
C ILE A 48 -8.20 -8.80 16.05
N MET A 49 -7.79 -7.66 16.58
CA MET A 49 -8.14 -6.34 16.04
C MET A 49 -7.61 -6.15 14.61
N TYR A 50 -6.35 -6.49 14.33
CA TYR A 50 -5.78 -6.32 12.99
C TYR A 50 -6.48 -7.11 11.88
N PRO A 51 -6.68 -8.44 12.00
CA PRO A 51 -7.39 -9.18 10.96
C PRO A 51 -8.86 -8.76 10.84
N LEU A 52 -9.50 -8.35 11.94
CA LEU A 52 -10.87 -7.82 11.91
C LEU A 52 -10.95 -6.51 11.11
N MET A 53 -10.03 -5.59 11.35
CA MET A 53 -9.95 -4.31 10.63
C MET A 53 -9.64 -4.51 9.15
N ILE A 54 -8.69 -5.41 8.83
CA ILE A 54 -8.36 -5.78 7.45
C ILE A 54 -9.57 -6.43 6.77
N GLY A 55 -10.27 -7.35 7.45
CA GLY A 55 -11.45 -8.04 6.95
C GLY A 55 -12.61 -7.10 6.64
N LEU A 56 -12.95 -6.18 7.56
CA LEU A 56 -13.95 -5.13 7.33
C LEU A 56 -13.55 -4.23 6.16
N SER A 57 -12.27 -3.88 6.04
CA SER A 57 -11.73 -3.10 4.93
C SER A 57 -11.81 -3.84 3.59
N MET A 58 -11.61 -5.16 3.55
CA MET A 58 -11.83 -5.95 2.34
C MET A 58 -13.31 -6.07 2.00
N TYR A 59 -14.16 -6.29 3.00
CA TYR A 59 -15.60 -6.41 2.80
C TYR A 59 -16.19 -5.14 2.20
N LYS A 60 -15.85 -3.96 2.76
CA LYS A 60 -16.31 -2.68 2.20
C LYS A 60 -15.81 -2.48 0.76
N ALA A 61 -14.58 -2.87 0.45
CA ALA A 61 -14.03 -2.75 -0.90
C ALA A 61 -14.78 -3.64 -1.89
N TYR A 62 -15.06 -4.90 -1.52
CA TYR A 62 -15.89 -5.81 -2.31
C TYR A 62 -17.31 -5.25 -2.48
N PHE A 63 -17.90 -4.71 -1.42
CA PHE A 63 -19.23 -4.11 -1.45
C PHE A 63 -19.28 -2.89 -2.38
N ILE A 64 -18.26 -2.02 -2.38
CA ILE A 64 -18.15 -0.91 -3.35
C ILE A 64 -18.15 -1.46 -4.77
N VAL A 65 -17.31 -2.46 -5.05
CA VAL A 65 -17.20 -3.06 -6.39
C VAL A 65 -18.49 -3.78 -6.79
N TYR A 66 -19.31 -4.27 -5.87
CA TYR A 66 -20.58 -4.93 -6.19
C TYR A 66 -21.74 -3.95 -6.34
N GLU A 67 -21.87 -3.00 -5.41
CA GLU A 67 -23.02 -2.10 -5.27
C GLU A 67 -22.93 -0.88 -6.18
N PHE A 68 -21.75 -0.29 -6.36
CA PHE A 68 -21.55 0.73 -7.42
C PHE A 68 -21.53 0.10 -8.82
N MET A 69 -21.46 -1.23 -8.89
CA MET A 69 -21.37 -1.98 -10.14
C MET A 69 -22.53 -2.96 -10.31
N HIS A 70 -23.75 -2.51 -9.97
CA HIS A 70 -25.03 -3.13 -10.36
C HIS A 70 -25.17 -3.20 -11.90
N MET A 71 -24.32 -3.99 -12.55
CA MET A 71 -24.07 -3.96 -13.99
C MET A 71 -23.56 -5.27 -14.56
N ARG A 72 -23.50 -6.33 -13.75
CA ARG A 72 -23.18 -7.66 -14.27
C ARG A 72 -24.16 -8.07 -15.38
N TYR A 73 -25.38 -7.54 -15.38
CA TYR A 73 -26.40 -7.83 -16.39
C TYR A 73 -26.75 -6.67 -17.34
N GLU A 74 -26.51 -5.40 -16.99
CA GLU A 74 -26.91 -4.27 -17.86
C GLU A 74 -25.75 -3.56 -18.58
N ILE A 75 -24.50 -3.55 -18.06
CA ILE A 75 -23.39 -2.84 -18.73
C ILE A 75 -22.00 -3.35 -18.28
N LYS A 76 -21.56 -4.49 -18.84
CA LYS A 76 -20.19 -5.02 -18.64
C LYS A 76 -19.08 -4.02 -19.03
N SER A 77 -19.37 -3.06 -19.91
CA SER A 77 -18.39 -2.05 -20.34
C SER A 77 -18.01 -1.08 -19.22
N LEU A 78 -18.98 -0.66 -18.38
CA LEU A 78 -18.73 0.27 -17.29
C LEU A 78 -18.16 -0.45 -16.05
N ALA A 79 -18.32 -1.76 -15.97
CA ALA A 79 -17.58 -2.60 -15.02
C ALA A 79 -16.09 -2.65 -15.38
N MET A 80 -15.79 -2.78 -16.67
CA MET A 80 -14.41 -2.81 -17.18
C MET A 80 -13.67 -1.49 -16.89
N THR A 81 -14.35 -0.33 -16.91
CA THR A 81 -13.70 0.96 -16.61
C THR A 81 -13.30 1.12 -15.13
N VAL A 82 -13.90 0.36 -14.22
CA VAL A 82 -13.53 0.32 -12.79
C VAL A 82 -12.52 -0.79 -12.51
N LEU A 83 -12.68 -1.96 -13.17
CA LEU A 83 -11.76 -3.10 -13.04
C LEU A 83 -10.38 -2.82 -13.65
N LEU A 84 -10.32 -2.13 -14.79
CA LEU A 84 -9.06 -1.86 -15.48
C LEU A 84 -8.09 -0.99 -14.64
N PRO A 85 -8.49 0.17 -14.07
CA PRO A 85 -7.62 0.96 -13.20
C PRO A 85 -7.27 0.25 -11.88
N THR A 86 -8.18 -0.53 -11.30
CA THR A 86 -7.87 -1.30 -10.07
C THR A 86 -6.86 -2.43 -10.34
N LEU A 87 -6.99 -3.12 -11.47
CA LEU A 87 -6.03 -4.13 -11.91
C LEU A 87 -4.65 -3.52 -12.21
N LEU A 88 -4.63 -2.38 -12.93
CA LEU A 88 -3.39 -1.64 -13.20
C LEU A 88 -2.70 -1.18 -11.91
N LEU A 89 -3.47 -0.78 -10.90
CA LEU A 89 -2.94 -0.39 -9.60
C LEU A 89 -2.28 -1.57 -8.88
N VAL A 90 -2.93 -2.74 -8.84
CA VAL A 90 -2.35 -3.95 -8.23
C VAL A 90 -1.06 -4.35 -8.97
N TRP A 91 -1.08 -4.33 -10.30
CA TRP A 91 0.11 -4.63 -11.10
C TRP A 91 1.23 -3.60 -10.87
N ALA A 92 0.91 -2.31 -10.78
CA ALA A 92 1.87 -1.24 -10.53
C ALA A 92 2.51 -1.36 -9.14
N VAL A 93 1.75 -1.72 -8.10
CA VAL A 93 2.30 -1.96 -6.75
C VAL A 93 3.33 -3.09 -6.79
N ILE A 94 3.05 -4.19 -7.49
CA ILE A 94 3.98 -5.31 -7.65
C ILE A 94 5.24 -4.85 -8.40
N ALA A 95 5.07 -4.13 -9.51
CA ALA A 95 6.19 -3.62 -10.30
C ALA A 95 7.08 -2.66 -9.48
N PHE A 96 6.48 -1.76 -8.69
CA PHE A 96 7.20 -0.84 -7.83
C PHE A 96 7.96 -1.53 -6.70
N PHE A 97 7.43 -2.62 -6.14
CA PHE A 97 8.18 -3.42 -5.15
C PHE A 97 9.38 -4.14 -5.76
N GLN A 98 9.23 -4.67 -6.98
CA GLN A 98 10.36 -5.28 -7.71
C GLN A 98 11.45 -4.24 -8.04
N GLU A 99 11.06 -3.11 -8.61
CA GLU A 99 11.98 -2.03 -8.97
C GLU A 99 12.62 -1.40 -7.72
N GLY A 100 11.83 -1.20 -6.66
CA GLY A 100 12.32 -0.68 -5.38
C GLY A 100 13.38 -1.59 -4.74
N GLY A 101 13.20 -2.91 -4.80
CA GLY A 101 14.19 -3.88 -4.34
C GLY A 101 15.49 -3.84 -5.15
N SER A 102 15.38 -3.78 -6.49
CA SER A 102 16.52 -3.63 -7.40
C SER A 102 17.34 -2.35 -7.12
N TRP A 103 16.67 -1.24 -6.86
CA TRP A 103 17.30 0.03 -6.50
C TRP A 103 18.07 -0.02 -5.17
N GLY A 104 17.56 -0.77 -4.19
CA GLY A 104 18.24 -1.00 -2.92
C GLY A 104 19.59 -1.69 -3.12
N ALA A 105 19.60 -2.80 -3.87
CA ALA A 105 20.80 -3.60 -4.12
C ALA A 105 21.88 -2.83 -4.90
N ARG A 106 21.47 -2.06 -5.92
CA ARG A 106 22.40 -1.26 -6.74
C ARG A 106 23.12 -0.17 -5.95
N ARG A 107 22.46 0.41 -4.94
CA ARG A 107 23.09 1.44 -4.08
C ARG A 107 24.12 0.88 -3.12
N GLN A 108 23.99 -0.37 -2.70
CA GLN A 108 25.02 -1.04 -1.89
C GLN A 108 26.28 -1.30 -2.73
N GLN A 109 26.11 -1.84 -3.95
CA GLN A 109 27.24 -2.10 -4.84
C GLN A 109 28.10 -0.86 -5.14
N ILE A 110 27.48 0.31 -5.32
CA ILE A 110 28.21 1.56 -5.57
C ILE A 110 28.96 2.04 -4.31
N LYS A 111 28.40 1.83 -3.11
CA LYS A 111 29.09 2.17 -1.86
C LYS A 111 30.29 1.26 -1.63
N ASP A 112 30.11 -0.04 -1.84
CA ASP A 112 31.17 -1.04 -1.67
C ASP A 112 32.33 -0.77 -2.64
N PHE A 113 32.02 -0.50 -3.92
CA PHE A 113 33.04 -0.16 -4.93
C PHE A 113 33.79 1.14 -4.61
N ASN A 114 33.09 2.20 -4.18
CA ASN A 114 33.74 3.45 -3.82
C ASN A 114 34.61 3.31 -2.55
N GLN A 115 34.19 2.49 -1.60
CA GLN A 115 34.97 2.23 -0.39
C GLN A 115 36.27 1.47 -0.73
N GLU A 116 36.18 0.42 -1.53
CA GLU A 116 37.34 -0.35 -2.00
C GLU A 116 38.33 0.53 -2.79
N TYR A 117 37.82 1.45 -3.62
CA TYR A 117 38.66 2.41 -4.34
C TYR A 117 39.40 3.39 -3.39
N VAL A 118 38.73 3.89 -2.34
CA VAL A 118 39.34 4.80 -1.37
C VAL A 118 40.41 4.08 -0.53
N GLU A 119 40.12 2.88 -0.03
CA GLU A 119 41.09 2.06 0.72
C GLU A 119 42.30 1.68 -0.14
N GLY A 120 42.07 1.33 -1.41
CA GLY A 120 43.13 1.06 -2.38
C GLY A 120 44.04 2.27 -2.66
N GLN A 121 43.46 3.47 -2.78
CA GLN A 121 44.23 4.71 -2.95
C GLN A 121 45.03 5.08 -1.70
N GLU A 122 44.45 4.91 -0.51
CA GLU A 122 45.12 5.21 0.76
C GLU A 122 46.32 4.29 1.00
N SER A 123 46.17 2.99 0.76
CA SER A 123 47.27 2.02 0.89
C SER A 123 48.43 2.27 -0.08
N LEU A 124 48.14 2.68 -1.32
CA LEU A 124 49.16 3.06 -2.31
C LEU A 124 49.93 4.32 -1.90
N ASN A 125 49.26 5.29 -1.30
CA ASN A 125 49.90 6.53 -0.82
C ASN A 125 50.81 6.26 0.39
N ILE A 126 50.41 5.38 1.32
CA ILE A 126 51.22 5.00 2.48
C ILE A 126 52.48 4.24 2.05
N ASP A 127 52.37 3.30 1.09
CA ASP A 127 53.52 2.55 0.56
C ASP A 127 54.51 3.48 -0.17
N ALA A 128 53.99 4.45 -0.93
CA ALA A 128 54.81 5.45 -1.57
C ALA A 128 55.56 6.33 -0.56
N ASP A 129 54.88 6.83 0.48
CA ASP A 129 55.49 7.66 1.54
C ASP A 129 56.59 6.89 2.30
N THR A 130 56.32 5.65 2.68
CA THR A 130 57.28 4.78 3.38
C THR A 130 58.57 4.57 2.57
N LYS A 131 58.43 4.33 1.26
CA LYS A 131 59.58 4.15 0.35
C LYS A 131 60.41 5.40 0.16
N VAL A 132 59.79 6.58 0.23
CA VAL A 132 60.49 7.87 0.15
C VAL A 132 61.32 8.10 1.41
N LEU A 133 60.77 7.77 2.59
CA LEU A 133 61.48 7.89 3.86
C LEU A 133 62.68 6.94 3.98
N GLU A 134 62.57 5.71 3.47
CA GLU A 134 63.69 4.77 3.43
C GLU A 134 64.80 5.19 2.45
N ALA A 135 64.48 6.00 1.43
CA ALA A 135 65.45 6.48 0.45
C ALA A 135 66.23 7.73 0.91
N GLU A 136 65.76 8.44 1.94
CA GLU A 136 66.44 9.61 2.53
C GLU A 136 67.41 9.26 3.68
N HIS A 137 67.42 8.02 4.17
CA HIS A 137 68.31 7.50 5.21
C HIS A 137 69.52 6.75 4.63
#